data_AF-S7VDI8-F1
#
_entry.id   AF-S7VDI8-F1
#
_cell.length_a   1.000
_cell.length_b   1.000
_cell.length_c   1.000
_cell.angle_alpha   90.00
_cell.angle_beta   90.00
_cell.angle_gamma   90.00
#
_symmetry.space_group_name_H-M   'P 1'
#
loop_
_entity.id
_entity.type
_entity.pdbx_description
1 polymer ?
#
loop_
_entity_poly.entity_id
_entity_poly.type
_entity_poly.pdbx_seq_one_letter_code
_entity_poly.pdbx_strand_id
1 'polypeptide(L)'
;MINWIKGLLVGALLLPFSFENGEDIRYFQQSTIPLTDSTDVIVSSIYDSLSNQDIYQVKTSTGTPVHYYIELQEGVCFENECRPLNILIYWNITGRYLGFELVDGEFLSKFDHEPFSPKEYEELDQLLADPFLPLGNYTFEDLVKRPDTVSQSLDGVSGATMKDVLEYIVPGAAYTTHKLWNVIHGPIQQEVIRMTERNLDSSLLNKILQSRDQSDQTWALERIAQLSDLDDSVVESLVRILLEGEHFQAYLLLKSLSIKQLESEHLQLHLFSLIGKVDFSIENMIFDKLVEAPQLHGSVVDASIPILTALSGSQLGKLLKLYSHHEVKNPEFNQALKQMVPIENSFIERQVLKFLDKQAETSD
;
A
#
# COMPACT_ATOMS: atom_id res chain seq x y z
N MET A 1 -3.42 -82.57 21.95
CA MET A 1 -4.50 -83.23 21.19
C MET A 1 -5.14 -82.18 20.31
N ILE A 2 -5.26 -82.50 19.03
CA ILE A 2 -5.69 -81.65 17.91
C ILE A 2 -7.15 -81.22 18.10
N ASN A 3 -7.47 -79.96 17.74
CA ASN A 3 -8.61 -79.69 16.86
C ASN A 3 -8.56 -78.27 16.27
N TRP A 4 -8.45 -78.24 14.95
CA TRP A 4 -8.89 -77.17 14.06
C TRP A 4 -10.43 -77.06 14.08
N ILE A 5 -10.98 -75.90 13.69
CA ILE A 5 -11.87 -75.72 12.51
C ILE A 5 -12.66 -74.38 12.54
N LYS A 6 -12.53 -73.64 11.41
CA LYS A 6 -13.43 -72.66 10.74
C LYS A 6 -13.82 -71.39 11.53
N GLY A 7 -13.55 -70.16 11.06
CA GLY A 7 -13.64 -69.67 9.68
C GLY A 7 -15.05 -69.12 9.42
N LEU A 8 -15.28 -67.85 9.73
CA LEU A 8 -16.44 -67.08 9.27
C LEU A 8 -15.98 -65.64 8.99
N LEU A 9 -15.66 -65.36 7.73
CA LEU A 9 -15.45 -64.01 7.20
C LEU A 9 -16.82 -63.40 6.96
N VAL A 10 -17.25 -62.50 7.86
CA VAL A 10 -18.37 -61.59 7.58
C VAL A 10 -17.79 -60.44 6.77
N GLY A 11 -18.02 -60.48 5.46
CA GLY A 11 -17.76 -59.34 4.58
C GLY A 11 -18.72 -58.21 4.93
N ALA A 12 -18.25 -57.24 5.70
CA ALA A 12 -18.87 -55.92 5.74
C ALA A 12 -18.51 -55.23 4.42
N LEU A 13 -19.50 -55.16 3.53
CA LEU A 13 -19.47 -54.35 2.33
C LEU A 13 -19.41 -52.89 2.79
N LEU A 14 -18.20 -52.36 3.00
CA LEU A 14 -17.98 -50.92 3.11
C LEU A 14 -18.18 -50.36 1.70
N LEU A 15 -19.41 -49.94 1.41
CA LEU A 15 -19.65 -48.99 0.34
C LEU A 15 -18.77 -47.78 0.64
N PRO A 16 -17.81 -47.41 -0.24
CA PRO A 16 -17.20 -46.10 -0.12
C PRO A 16 -18.32 -45.11 -0.43
N PHE A 17 -18.83 -44.44 0.60
CA PHE A 17 -19.39 -43.12 0.41
C PHE A 17 -18.21 -42.24 0.00
N SER A 18 -17.92 -42.21 -1.30
CA SER A 18 -17.17 -41.14 -1.90
C SER A 18 -18.03 -39.89 -1.74
N PHE A 19 -17.83 -39.16 -0.65
CA PHE A 19 -18.06 -37.73 -0.70
C PHE A 19 -17.03 -37.21 -1.70
N GLU A 20 -17.47 -36.94 -2.93
CA GLU A 20 -16.78 -35.97 -3.79
C GLU A 20 -16.85 -34.64 -3.05
N ASN A 21 -15.84 -34.35 -2.23
CA ASN A 21 -15.59 -32.96 -1.83
C ASN A 21 -15.27 -32.22 -3.14
N GLY A 22 -16.12 -31.27 -3.54
CA GLY A 22 -15.86 -30.42 -4.69
C GLY A 22 -14.52 -29.69 -4.52
N GLU A 23 -13.84 -29.36 -5.63
CA GLU A 23 -12.62 -28.55 -5.57
C GLU A 23 -12.94 -27.15 -5.06
N ASP A 24 -12.11 -26.62 -4.14
CA ASP A 24 -12.24 -25.26 -3.64
C ASP A 24 -12.06 -24.25 -4.79
N ILE A 25 -12.89 -23.20 -4.82
CA ILE A 25 -12.79 -22.12 -5.81
C ILE A 25 -12.03 -20.97 -5.16
N ARG A 26 -10.91 -20.54 -5.76
CA ARG A 26 -9.98 -19.56 -5.18
C ARG A 26 -9.50 -18.56 -6.23
N TYR A 27 -9.62 -17.28 -5.90
CA TYR A 27 -9.11 -16.18 -6.74
C TYR A 27 -8.38 -15.19 -5.84
N PHE A 28 -7.12 -14.90 -6.19
CA PHE A 28 -6.21 -14.13 -5.36
C PHE A 28 -5.36 -13.16 -6.18
N GLN A 29 -5.25 -11.95 -5.63
CA GLN A 29 -4.36 -10.89 -6.06
C GLN A 29 -2.96 -11.10 -5.49
N GLN A 30 -2.01 -10.31 -5.99
CA GLN A 30 -0.65 -10.31 -5.46
C GLN A 30 -0.63 -9.87 -3.99
N SER A 31 -0.05 -10.69 -3.11
CA SER A 31 0.12 -10.36 -1.70
C SER A 31 1.19 -9.28 -1.48
N THR A 32 0.98 -8.40 -0.50
CA THR A 32 1.96 -7.40 -0.07
C THR A 32 3.25 -8.05 0.43
N ILE A 33 3.12 -9.06 1.29
CA ILE A 33 4.22 -9.85 1.82
C ILE A 33 4.00 -11.30 1.39
N PRO A 34 4.75 -11.83 0.42
CA PRO A 34 4.57 -13.21 -0.01
C PRO A 34 5.01 -14.18 1.10
N LEU A 35 4.18 -15.18 1.36
CA LEU A 35 4.59 -16.33 2.16
C LEU A 35 5.45 -17.27 1.31
N THR A 36 6.43 -17.88 1.95
CA THR A 36 7.13 -19.05 1.37
C THR A 36 6.56 -20.32 1.99
N ASP A 37 6.55 -21.42 1.24
CA ASP A 37 5.91 -22.70 1.65
C ASP A 37 6.40 -23.26 3.00
N SER A 38 7.55 -22.80 3.51
CA SER A 38 8.12 -23.21 4.80
C SER A 38 7.81 -22.26 5.96
N THR A 39 6.93 -21.28 5.77
CA THR A 39 6.65 -20.26 6.79
C THR A 39 5.56 -20.76 7.74
N ASP A 40 5.92 -20.99 9.00
CA ASP A 40 4.93 -21.24 10.05
C ASP A 40 4.07 -20.00 10.27
N VAL A 41 2.74 -20.20 10.28
CA VAL A 41 1.76 -19.14 10.50
C VAL A 41 0.93 -19.37 11.76
N ILE A 42 0.52 -18.28 12.39
CA ILE A 42 -0.37 -18.24 13.54
C ILE A 42 -1.61 -17.46 13.13
N VAL A 43 -2.78 -18.04 13.39
CA VAL A 43 -4.09 -17.39 13.17
C VAL A 43 -4.63 -16.92 14.50
N SER A 44 -5.09 -15.67 14.57
CA SER A 44 -5.74 -15.09 15.74
C SER A 44 -7.09 -14.49 15.34
N SER A 45 -8.16 -14.84 16.05
CA SER A 45 -9.48 -14.20 15.87
C SER A 45 -9.56 -12.92 16.69
N ILE A 46 -10.08 -11.87 16.08
CA ILE A 46 -10.28 -10.55 16.68
C ILE A 46 -11.71 -10.13 16.38
N TYR A 47 -12.53 -10.09 17.41
CA TYR A 47 -13.91 -9.63 17.31
C TYR A 47 -13.95 -8.12 17.10
N ASP A 48 -14.49 -7.67 15.97
CA ASP A 48 -14.78 -6.26 15.74
C ASP A 48 -16.22 -5.94 16.13
N SER A 49 -16.38 -5.18 17.21
CA SER A 49 -17.68 -4.73 17.69
C SER A 49 -18.41 -3.77 16.73
N LEU A 50 -17.69 -3.11 15.82
CA LEU A 50 -18.27 -2.15 14.88
C LEU A 50 -18.91 -2.85 13.69
N SER A 51 -18.25 -3.88 13.14
CA SER A 51 -18.80 -4.74 12.09
C SER A 51 -19.58 -5.95 12.62
N ASN A 52 -19.55 -6.21 13.93
CA ASN A 52 -20.17 -7.37 14.57
C ASN A 52 -19.73 -8.69 13.90
N GLN A 53 -18.44 -8.78 13.59
CA GLN A 53 -17.83 -9.84 12.80
C GLN A 53 -16.47 -10.22 13.38
N ASP A 54 -16.12 -11.50 13.33
CA ASP A 54 -14.76 -11.96 13.63
C ASP A 54 -13.84 -11.72 12.43
N ILE A 55 -12.72 -11.04 12.69
CA ILE A 55 -11.63 -10.83 11.73
C ILE A 55 -10.46 -11.71 12.16
N TYR A 56 -10.05 -12.61 11.27
CA TYR A 56 -8.93 -13.50 11.48
C TYR A 56 -7.67 -12.86 10.93
N GLN A 57 -6.66 -12.71 11.79
CA GLN A 57 -5.35 -12.20 11.42
C GLN A 57 -4.36 -13.36 11.27
N VAL A 58 -3.71 -13.42 10.11
CA VAL A 58 -2.63 -14.37 9.83
C VAL A 58 -1.28 -13.69 9.98
N LYS A 59 -0.42 -14.25 10.84
CA LYS A 59 0.93 -13.77 11.12
C LYS A 59 1.95 -14.87 10.91
N THR A 60 3.18 -14.50 10.59
CA THR A 60 4.33 -15.41 10.72
C THR A 60 4.57 -15.78 12.18
N SER A 61 5.30 -16.87 12.44
CA SER A 61 5.74 -17.25 13.79
C SER A 61 6.57 -16.16 14.50
N THR A 62 7.20 -15.26 13.75
CA THR A 62 7.92 -14.08 14.25
C THR A 62 7.03 -12.87 14.51
N GLY A 63 5.71 -12.99 14.29
CA GLY A 63 4.72 -11.96 14.58
C GLY A 63 4.45 -10.96 13.46
N THR A 64 5.06 -11.11 12.27
CA THR A 64 4.80 -10.22 11.13
C THR A 64 3.40 -10.51 10.57
N PRO A 65 2.49 -9.53 10.48
CA PRO A 65 1.20 -9.72 9.84
C PRO A 65 1.35 -9.94 8.34
N VAL A 66 0.53 -10.82 7.77
CA VAL A 66 0.63 -11.25 6.36
C VAL A 66 -0.65 -10.93 5.60
N HIS A 67 -1.80 -11.29 6.16
CA HIS A 67 -3.12 -10.95 5.62
C HIS A 67 -4.17 -11.10 6.73
N TYR A 68 -5.37 -10.67 6.41
CA TYR A 68 -6.56 -10.83 7.24
C TYR A 68 -7.66 -11.49 6.42
N TYR A 69 -8.57 -12.19 7.08
CA TYR A 69 -9.77 -12.69 6.42
C TYR A 69 -10.97 -12.70 7.35
N ILE A 70 -12.16 -12.81 6.76
CA ILE A 70 -13.40 -13.09 7.48
C ILE A 70 -14.06 -14.31 6.87
N GLU A 71 -14.94 -14.94 7.66
CA GLU A 71 -15.90 -15.92 7.18
C GLU A 71 -17.25 -15.23 7.05
N LEU A 72 -17.73 -15.06 5.83
CA LEU A 72 -19.02 -14.44 5.56
C LEU A 72 -20.06 -15.53 5.29
N GLN A 73 -21.06 -15.61 6.17
CA GLN A 73 -22.20 -16.52 6.05
C GLN A 73 -23.48 -15.72 5.80
N GLU A 74 -23.68 -15.29 4.56
CA GLU A 74 -24.87 -14.54 4.15
C GLU A 74 -25.48 -15.12 2.86
N GLY A 75 -26.76 -14.84 2.61
CA GLY A 75 -27.41 -15.18 1.34
C GLY A 75 -26.96 -14.20 0.26
N VAL A 76 -26.32 -14.68 -0.80
CA VAL A 76 -25.68 -13.83 -1.83
C VAL A 76 -26.52 -13.76 -3.12
N CYS A 77 -27.85 -13.92 -3.03
CA CYS A 77 -28.75 -13.63 -4.16
C CYS A 77 -30.05 -12.91 -3.74
N PHE A 78 -30.71 -12.33 -4.74
CA PHE A 78 -31.82 -11.39 -4.60
C PHE A 78 -33.16 -12.03 -4.17
N GLU A 79 -33.31 -13.35 -4.28
CA GLU A 79 -34.52 -14.05 -3.88
C GLU A 79 -34.24 -14.86 -2.61
N ASN A 80 -35.10 -14.74 -1.58
CA ASN A 80 -34.99 -15.37 -0.25
C ASN A 80 -34.94 -16.91 -0.26
N GLU A 81 -34.70 -17.53 -1.41
CA GLU A 81 -34.46 -18.95 -1.63
C GLU A 81 -32.97 -19.30 -1.70
N CYS A 82 -32.06 -18.32 -1.62
CA CYS A 82 -30.64 -18.62 -1.59
C CYS A 82 -30.21 -19.34 -0.31
N ARG A 83 -29.52 -20.46 -0.51
CA ARG A 83 -28.71 -21.12 0.53
C ARG A 83 -27.69 -20.10 1.07
N PRO A 84 -27.46 -20.02 2.39
CA PRO A 84 -26.36 -19.25 2.95
C PRO A 84 -25.06 -19.69 2.29
N LEU A 85 -24.37 -18.76 1.64
CA LEU A 85 -23.07 -19.01 1.05
C LEU A 85 -22.02 -18.89 2.15
N ASN A 86 -21.09 -19.84 2.21
CA ASN A 86 -19.89 -19.69 3.01
C ASN A 86 -18.75 -19.22 2.10
N ILE A 87 -18.34 -17.97 2.25
CA ILE A 87 -17.24 -17.37 1.49
C ILE A 87 -16.21 -16.78 2.45
N LEU A 88 -14.95 -17.10 2.20
CA LEU A 88 -13.81 -16.47 2.85
C LEU A 88 -13.38 -15.27 2.03
N ILE A 89 -13.25 -14.11 2.66
CA ILE A 89 -12.81 -12.88 2.00
C ILE A 89 -11.52 -12.43 2.64
N TYR A 90 -10.53 -12.08 1.83
CA TYR A 90 -9.17 -11.79 2.27
C TYR A 90 -8.77 -10.35 1.95
N TRP A 91 -8.02 -9.74 2.87
CA TRP A 91 -7.37 -8.45 2.72
C TRP A 91 -5.87 -8.57 2.96
N ASN A 92 -5.10 -7.85 2.17
CA ASN A 92 -3.71 -7.58 2.47
C ASN A 92 -3.59 -6.72 3.73
N ILE A 93 -2.40 -6.69 4.32
CA ILE A 93 -2.15 -5.88 5.51
C ILE A 93 -2.36 -4.38 5.30
N THR A 94 -2.28 -3.91 4.07
CA THR A 94 -2.57 -2.52 3.67
C THR A 94 -4.06 -2.21 3.53
N GLY A 95 -4.94 -3.21 3.73
CA GLY A 95 -6.39 -3.09 3.53
C GLY A 95 -6.82 -3.26 2.07
N ARG A 96 -5.89 -3.46 1.14
CA ARG A 96 -6.23 -3.80 -0.25
C ARG A 96 -6.84 -5.20 -0.31
N TYR A 97 -7.90 -5.36 -1.09
CA TYR A 97 -8.48 -6.68 -1.38
C TYR A 97 -7.39 -7.67 -1.85
N LEU A 98 -7.38 -8.85 -1.24
CA LEU A 98 -6.41 -9.90 -1.55
C LEU A 98 -7.05 -11.06 -2.31
N GLY A 99 -8.31 -11.40 -2.08
CA GLY A 99 -8.93 -12.54 -2.74
C GLY A 99 -10.18 -13.03 -2.03
N PHE A 100 -10.80 -14.06 -2.59
CA PHE A 100 -11.83 -14.85 -1.94
C PHE A 100 -11.65 -16.35 -2.17
N GLU A 101 -12.31 -17.13 -1.33
CA GLU A 101 -12.35 -18.58 -1.42
C GLU A 101 -13.74 -19.12 -1.09
N LEU A 102 -14.17 -20.12 -1.86
CA LEU A 102 -15.37 -20.93 -1.61
C LEU A 102 -14.89 -22.35 -1.30
N VAL A 103 -15.14 -22.78 -0.06
CA VAL A 103 -14.70 -24.07 0.47
C VAL A 103 -15.82 -25.10 0.40
N ASP A 104 -15.48 -26.37 0.61
CA ASP A 104 -16.46 -27.45 0.81
C ASP A 104 -17.47 -27.62 -0.36
N GLY A 105 -17.02 -27.29 -1.58
CA GLY A 105 -17.84 -27.35 -2.79
C GLY A 105 -18.90 -26.25 -2.91
N GLU A 106 -18.80 -25.16 -2.13
CA GLU A 106 -19.61 -23.96 -2.31
C GLU A 106 -19.37 -23.31 -3.69
N PHE A 107 -20.40 -22.67 -4.24
CA PHE A 107 -20.32 -21.96 -5.52
C PHE A 107 -21.26 -20.75 -5.54
N LEU A 108 -20.89 -19.72 -6.31
CA LEU A 108 -21.77 -18.59 -6.60
C LEU A 108 -22.75 -18.93 -7.71
N SER A 109 -23.99 -18.46 -7.56
CA SER A 109 -25.03 -18.57 -8.59
C SER A 109 -25.59 -17.21 -8.96
N LYS A 110 -25.97 -17.04 -10.22
CA LYS A 110 -26.68 -15.86 -10.75
C LYS A 110 -28.15 -15.88 -10.32
N PHE A 111 -28.90 -14.86 -10.71
CA PHE A 111 -30.33 -14.67 -10.43
C PHE A 111 -31.22 -15.84 -10.87
N ASP A 112 -30.84 -16.58 -11.91
CA ASP A 112 -31.54 -17.76 -12.43
C ASP A 112 -31.03 -19.08 -11.83
N HIS A 113 -30.26 -19.00 -10.74
CA HIS A 113 -29.58 -20.12 -10.08
C HIS A 113 -28.55 -20.85 -10.96
N GLU A 114 -28.14 -20.27 -12.10
CA GLU A 114 -27.02 -20.79 -12.87
C GLU A 114 -25.71 -20.57 -12.10
N PRO A 115 -24.89 -21.62 -11.91
CA PRO A 115 -23.55 -21.45 -11.33
C PRO A 115 -22.69 -20.51 -12.17
N PHE A 116 -21.81 -19.78 -11.49
CA PHE A 116 -20.77 -19.00 -12.15
C PHE A 116 -19.83 -19.90 -12.94
N SER A 117 -19.48 -19.46 -14.14
CA SER A 117 -18.39 -19.98 -14.94
C SER A 117 -17.04 -19.47 -14.43
N PRO A 118 -15.91 -20.14 -14.75
CA PRO A 118 -14.58 -19.67 -14.38
C PRO A 118 -14.29 -18.22 -14.80
N LYS A 119 -14.79 -17.82 -15.97
CA LYS A 119 -14.62 -16.45 -16.48
C LYS A 119 -15.41 -15.42 -15.66
N GLU A 120 -16.62 -15.77 -15.21
CA GLU A 120 -17.43 -14.88 -14.37
C GLU A 120 -16.79 -14.71 -12.99
N TYR A 121 -16.09 -15.72 -12.47
CA TYR A 121 -15.28 -15.55 -11.26
C TYR A 121 -14.05 -14.66 -11.47
N GLU A 122 -13.34 -14.79 -12.60
CA GLU A 122 -12.23 -13.88 -12.95
C GLU A 122 -12.71 -12.44 -13.07
N GLU A 123 -13.86 -12.22 -13.71
CA GLU A 123 -14.50 -10.91 -13.83
C GLU A 123 -14.92 -10.35 -12.47
N LEU A 124 -15.53 -11.19 -11.62
CA LEU A 124 -15.87 -10.81 -10.25
C LEU A 124 -14.61 -10.38 -9.48
N ASP A 125 -13.55 -11.19 -9.50
CA ASP A 125 -12.31 -10.90 -8.79
C ASP A 125 -11.68 -9.57 -9.24
N GLN A 126 -11.70 -9.27 -10.54
CA GLN A 126 -11.24 -7.99 -11.09
C GLN A 126 -12.09 -6.80 -10.60
N LEU A 127 -13.42 -6.95 -10.61
CA LEU A 127 -14.33 -5.90 -10.11
C LEU A 127 -14.13 -5.66 -8.61
N LEU A 128 -13.98 -6.73 -7.82
CA LEU A 128 -13.75 -6.63 -6.38
C LEU A 128 -12.39 -5.99 -6.03
N ALA A 129 -11.38 -6.16 -6.89
CA ALA A 129 -10.07 -5.55 -6.74
C ALA A 129 -10.05 -4.03 -7.03
N ASP A 130 -11.07 -3.47 -7.69
CA ASP A 130 -11.14 -2.04 -8.02
C ASP A 130 -11.92 -1.25 -6.93
N PRO A 131 -11.23 -0.45 -6.08
CA PRO A 131 -11.88 0.37 -5.06
C PRO A 131 -12.58 1.61 -5.62
N PHE A 132 -12.41 1.94 -6.90
CA PHE A 132 -12.96 3.14 -7.53
C PHE A 132 -14.29 2.89 -8.26
N LEU A 133 -14.80 1.65 -8.23
CA LEU A 133 -16.13 1.37 -8.76
C LEU A 133 -17.18 2.20 -8.02
N PRO A 134 -18.17 2.77 -8.73
CA PRO A 134 -19.16 3.62 -8.11
C PRO A 134 -20.23 2.81 -7.33
N LEU A 135 -20.02 1.51 -7.12
CA LEU A 135 -20.98 0.58 -6.49
C LEU A 135 -21.41 1.01 -5.08
N GLY A 136 -20.50 1.63 -4.31
CA GLY A 136 -20.82 2.17 -2.99
C GLY A 136 -21.79 3.37 -3.01
N ASN A 137 -21.98 4.02 -4.16
CA ASN A 137 -22.90 5.16 -4.31
C ASN A 137 -24.33 4.75 -4.66
N TYR A 138 -24.57 3.47 -4.93
CA TYR A 138 -25.87 2.95 -5.36
C TYR A 138 -26.42 2.00 -4.32
N THR A 139 -27.73 2.07 -4.08
CA THR A 139 -28.43 0.98 -3.42
C THR A 139 -28.57 -0.19 -4.39
N PHE A 140 -28.72 -1.41 -3.89
CA PHE A 140 -28.96 -2.54 -4.77
C PHE A 140 -30.21 -2.31 -5.65
N GLU A 141 -31.26 -1.68 -5.11
CA GLU A 141 -32.46 -1.31 -5.85
C GLU A 141 -32.16 -0.37 -7.02
N ASP A 142 -31.18 0.53 -6.88
CA ASP A 142 -30.76 1.42 -7.98
C ASP A 142 -30.08 0.63 -9.11
N LEU A 143 -29.42 -0.49 -8.81
CA LEU A 143 -28.76 -1.35 -9.79
C LEU A 143 -29.73 -2.18 -10.62
N VAL A 144 -30.93 -2.47 -10.09
CA VAL A 144 -31.92 -3.36 -10.73
C VAL A 144 -33.18 -2.65 -11.23
N LYS A 145 -33.30 -1.32 -11.03
CA LYS A 145 -34.39 -0.53 -11.61
C LYS A 145 -34.37 -0.63 -13.14
N ARG A 146 -35.54 -0.62 -13.77
CA ARG A 146 -35.67 -0.56 -15.24
C ARG A 146 -35.76 0.89 -15.71
N PRO A 147 -35.28 1.23 -16.93
CA PRO A 147 -35.16 2.61 -17.39
C PRO A 147 -36.48 3.39 -17.38
N ASP A 148 -37.61 2.68 -17.42
CA ASP A 148 -38.94 3.25 -17.61
C ASP A 148 -39.55 3.91 -16.35
N THR A 149 -38.83 3.94 -15.21
CA THR A 149 -39.36 4.44 -13.93
C THR A 149 -38.63 5.65 -13.33
N VAL A 150 -37.62 6.21 -14.03
CA VAL A 150 -37.01 7.48 -13.59
C VAL A 150 -37.97 8.62 -13.93
N SER A 151 -38.96 8.82 -13.07
CA SER A 151 -39.79 10.03 -13.09
C SER A 151 -38.90 11.25 -12.87
N GLN A 152 -38.99 12.19 -13.80
CA GLN A 152 -38.39 13.53 -13.75
C GLN A 152 -38.73 14.25 -12.43
N SER A 153 -37.93 14.10 -11.37
CA SER A 153 -38.02 15.02 -10.21
C SER A 153 -36.83 14.98 -9.26
N LEU A 154 -35.60 14.85 -9.75
CA LEU A 154 -34.42 15.19 -8.95
C LEU A 154 -33.44 15.99 -9.81
N ASP A 155 -33.46 17.30 -9.61
CA ASP A 155 -32.55 18.27 -10.19
C ASP A 155 -31.17 18.13 -9.54
N GLY A 156 -30.14 17.88 -10.36
CA GLY A 156 -28.74 18.16 -9.99
C GLY A 156 -27.95 17.06 -9.26
N VAL A 157 -27.87 15.84 -9.79
CA VAL A 157 -26.68 14.98 -9.58
C VAL A 157 -26.30 14.34 -10.91
N SER A 158 -25.16 14.76 -11.49
CA SER A 158 -24.57 14.13 -12.67
C SER A 158 -23.91 12.80 -12.27
N GLY A 159 -24.72 11.80 -11.92
CA GLY A 159 -24.30 10.42 -11.67
C GLY A 159 -24.29 9.60 -12.96
N ALA A 160 -23.48 8.54 -12.99
CA ALA A 160 -23.39 7.61 -14.12
C ALA A 160 -24.78 7.06 -14.49
N THR A 161 -25.06 6.92 -15.79
CA THR A 161 -26.35 6.37 -16.22
C THR A 161 -26.42 4.90 -15.85
N MET A 162 -27.61 4.36 -15.58
CA MET A 162 -27.80 2.97 -15.18
C MET A 162 -27.18 1.94 -16.14
N LYS A 163 -27.03 2.31 -17.42
CA LYS A 163 -26.32 1.51 -18.42
C LYS A 163 -24.83 1.40 -18.11
N ASP A 164 -24.21 2.48 -17.65
CA ASP A 164 -22.80 2.53 -17.26
C ASP A 164 -22.57 1.70 -15.99
N VAL A 165 -23.58 1.61 -15.10
CA VAL A 165 -23.47 0.84 -13.86
C VAL A 165 -23.54 -0.68 -14.11
N LEU A 166 -24.24 -1.11 -15.16
CA LEU A 166 -24.25 -2.52 -15.58
C LEU A 166 -22.88 -3.02 -16.06
N GLU A 167 -21.95 -2.11 -16.41
CA GLU A 167 -20.58 -2.46 -16.79
C GLU A 167 -19.70 -2.82 -15.57
N TYR A 168 -20.16 -2.53 -14.35
CA TYR A 168 -19.44 -2.80 -13.09
C TYR A 168 -19.98 -4.00 -12.32
N ILE A 169 -20.78 -4.85 -12.96
CA ILE A 169 -21.36 -6.04 -12.35
C ILE A 169 -21.18 -7.25 -13.26
N VAL A 170 -21.04 -8.42 -12.65
CA VAL A 170 -21.15 -9.66 -13.41
C VAL A 170 -22.60 -9.82 -13.90
N PRO A 171 -22.84 -10.01 -15.20
CA PRO A 171 -24.19 -10.15 -15.74
C PRO A 171 -25.00 -11.23 -15.00
N GLY A 172 -26.17 -10.87 -14.50
CA GLY A 172 -27.02 -11.79 -13.73
C GLY A 172 -26.65 -11.93 -12.25
N ALA A 173 -25.60 -11.27 -11.77
CA ALA A 173 -25.15 -11.35 -10.37
C ALA A 173 -24.90 -9.97 -9.72
N ALA A 174 -25.70 -8.97 -10.11
CA ALA A 174 -25.63 -7.61 -9.57
C ALA A 174 -25.61 -7.57 -8.02
N TYR A 175 -26.44 -8.41 -7.38
CA TYR A 175 -26.54 -8.46 -5.92
C TYR A 175 -25.24 -8.97 -5.30
N THR A 176 -24.73 -10.08 -5.82
CA THR A 176 -23.47 -10.70 -5.41
C THR A 176 -22.31 -9.72 -5.53
N THR A 177 -22.14 -9.11 -6.71
CA THR A 177 -21.04 -8.16 -6.95
C THR A 177 -21.16 -6.95 -6.02
N HIS A 178 -22.33 -6.33 -5.91
CA HIS A 178 -22.54 -5.16 -5.06
C HIS A 178 -22.31 -5.47 -3.57
N LYS A 179 -22.83 -6.60 -3.09
CA LYS A 179 -22.72 -6.99 -1.69
C LYS A 179 -21.28 -7.27 -1.30
N LEU A 180 -20.57 -8.09 -2.08
CA LEU A 180 -19.17 -8.43 -1.81
C LEU A 180 -18.29 -7.19 -1.90
N TRP A 181 -18.49 -6.34 -2.90
CA TRP A 181 -17.73 -5.09 -3.04
C TRP A 181 -17.90 -4.19 -1.82
N ASN A 182 -19.13 -4.01 -1.30
CA ASN A 182 -19.38 -3.20 -0.11
C ASN A 182 -18.82 -3.81 1.18
N VAL A 183 -18.74 -5.14 1.28
CA VAL A 183 -18.05 -5.81 2.38
C VAL A 183 -16.54 -5.52 2.31
N ILE A 184 -15.97 -5.67 1.11
CA ILE A 184 -14.54 -5.52 0.84
C ILE A 184 -14.04 -4.09 1.06
N HIS A 185 -14.77 -3.09 0.57
CA HIS A 185 -14.38 -1.67 0.66
C HIS A 185 -15.13 -0.92 1.78
N GLY A 186 -15.70 -1.68 2.71
CA GLY A 186 -16.49 -1.17 3.83
C GLY A 186 -15.72 -1.05 5.16
N PRO A 187 -16.43 -1.11 6.30
CA PRO A 187 -15.83 -0.93 7.63
C PRO A 187 -14.71 -1.93 7.96
N ILE A 188 -14.79 -3.16 7.44
CA ILE A 188 -13.81 -4.22 7.73
C ILE A 188 -12.43 -3.86 7.16
N GLN A 189 -12.38 -3.26 5.96
CA GLN A 189 -11.12 -2.75 5.41
C GLN A 189 -10.49 -1.70 6.31
N GLN A 190 -11.29 -0.77 6.84
CA GLN A 190 -10.79 0.29 7.73
C GLN A 190 -10.25 -0.30 9.03
N GLU A 191 -10.90 -1.35 9.55
CA GLU A 191 -10.40 -2.07 10.72
C GLU A 191 -9.08 -2.79 10.42
N VAL A 192 -8.96 -3.48 9.28
CA VAL A 192 -7.70 -4.10 8.82
C VAL A 192 -6.57 -3.08 8.75
N ILE A 193 -6.81 -1.93 8.11
CA ILE A 193 -5.83 -0.83 8.02
C ILE A 193 -5.40 -0.38 9.42
N ARG A 194 -6.38 -0.12 10.30
CA ARG A 194 -6.14 0.33 11.67
C ARG A 194 -5.33 -0.69 12.48
N MET A 195 -5.61 -1.98 12.30
CA MET A 195 -4.87 -3.06 12.98
C MET A 195 -3.42 -3.13 12.53
N THR A 196 -3.15 -2.93 11.24
CA THR A 196 -1.80 -2.86 10.71
C THR A 196 -1.07 -1.60 11.19
N GLU A 197 -1.71 -0.42 11.13
CA GLU A 197 -1.12 0.84 11.61
C GLU A 197 -0.72 0.78 13.09
N ARG A 198 -1.54 0.15 13.95
CA ARG A 198 -1.22 -0.02 15.38
C ARG A 198 0.06 -0.83 15.64
N ASN A 199 0.44 -1.68 14.70
CA ASN A 199 1.63 -2.52 14.80
C ASN A 199 2.72 -2.09 13.80
N LEU A 200 2.60 -0.90 13.21
CA LEU A 200 3.53 -0.41 12.20
C LEU A 200 4.84 0.01 12.88
N ASP A 201 5.91 -0.68 12.52
CA ASP A 201 7.29 -0.35 12.88
C ASP A 201 8.16 -0.25 11.60
N SER A 202 9.43 0.09 11.77
CA SER A 202 10.38 0.22 10.64
C SER A 202 10.54 -1.09 9.87
N SER A 203 10.51 -2.25 10.55
CA SER A 203 10.65 -3.56 9.92
C SER A 203 9.45 -3.87 9.02
N LEU A 204 8.23 -3.68 9.53
CA LEU A 204 7.00 -3.90 8.78
C LEU A 204 6.87 -2.90 7.64
N LEU A 205 7.16 -1.62 7.89
CA LEU A 205 7.13 -0.58 6.85
C LEU A 205 8.08 -0.93 5.70
N ASN A 206 9.32 -1.36 6.00
CA ASN A 206 10.28 -1.76 4.97
C ASN A 206 9.77 -2.95 4.15
N LYS A 207 9.15 -3.95 4.78
CA LYS A 207 8.53 -5.08 4.04
C LYS A 207 7.43 -4.60 3.10
N ILE A 208 6.59 -3.64 3.51
CA ILE A 208 5.53 -3.09 2.65
C ILE A 208 6.11 -2.26 1.50
N LEU A 209 7.17 -1.47 1.73
CA LEU A 209 7.88 -0.71 0.69
C LEU A 209 8.56 -1.60 -0.35
N GLN A 210 8.76 -2.88 -0.05
CA GLN A 210 9.27 -3.90 -0.97
C GLN A 210 8.17 -4.65 -1.73
N SER A 211 6.88 -4.34 -1.48
CA SER A 211 5.76 -4.92 -2.22
C SER A 211 5.94 -4.72 -3.73
N ARG A 212 5.48 -5.68 -4.52
CA ARG A 212 5.42 -5.54 -5.99
C ARG A 212 4.24 -4.69 -6.45
N ASP A 213 3.29 -4.45 -5.56
CA ASP A 213 2.12 -3.64 -5.81
C ASP A 213 2.40 -2.18 -5.42
N GLN A 214 2.21 -1.25 -6.36
CA GLN A 214 2.48 0.17 -6.15
C GLN A 214 1.53 0.82 -5.16
N SER A 215 0.30 0.32 -5.01
CA SER A 215 -0.68 0.82 -4.06
C SER A 215 -0.22 0.54 -2.63
N ASP A 216 0.40 -0.61 -2.39
CA ASP A 216 0.97 -0.94 -1.08
C ASP A 216 2.16 -0.05 -0.73
N GLN A 217 3.04 0.20 -1.70
CA GLN A 217 4.16 1.13 -1.51
C GLN A 217 3.65 2.54 -1.20
N THR A 218 2.64 3.01 -1.94
CA THR A 218 1.99 4.32 -1.72
C THR A 218 1.38 4.39 -0.32
N TRP A 219 0.65 3.36 0.10
CA TRP A 219 0.09 3.25 1.45
C TRP A 219 1.16 3.41 2.54
N ALA A 220 2.33 2.79 2.36
CA ALA A 220 3.45 2.91 3.30
C ALA A 220 4.07 4.30 3.28
N LEU A 221 4.26 4.91 2.11
CA LEU A 221 4.80 6.27 1.97
C LEU A 221 3.89 7.32 2.63
N GLU A 222 2.58 7.18 2.56
CA GLU A 222 1.63 8.06 3.26
C GLU A 222 1.71 7.95 4.79
N ARG A 223 2.25 6.85 5.30
CA ARG A 223 2.28 6.52 6.73
C ARG A 223 3.66 6.61 7.35
N ILE A 224 4.69 6.93 6.57
CA ILE A 224 6.06 7.00 7.07
C ILE A 224 6.19 7.97 8.25
N ALA A 225 5.42 9.07 8.26
CA ALA A 225 5.40 10.04 9.35
C ALA A 225 4.91 9.49 10.69
N GLN A 226 4.24 8.32 10.71
CA GLN A 226 3.83 7.66 11.95
C GLN A 226 5.04 7.11 12.73
N LEU A 227 6.15 6.84 12.04
CA LEU A 227 7.40 6.45 12.67
C LEU A 227 8.20 7.69 13.07
N SER A 228 8.63 7.75 14.34
CA SER A 228 9.51 8.83 14.78
C SER A 228 10.89 8.74 14.16
N ASP A 229 11.41 7.52 14.08
CA ASP A 229 12.78 7.21 13.67
C ASP A 229 12.73 6.17 12.55
N LEU A 230 13.65 6.33 11.59
CA LEU A 230 13.79 5.44 10.44
C LEU A 230 15.09 4.67 10.60
N ASP A 231 14.99 3.34 10.63
CA ASP A 231 16.18 2.49 10.59
C ASP A 231 16.84 2.49 9.21
N ASP A 232 18.04 1.93 9.13
CA ASP A 232 18.84 1.90 7.91
C ASP A 232 18.10 1.20 6.77
N SER A 233 17.34 0.14 7.07
CA SER A 233 16.62 -0.62 6.06
C SER A 233 15.48 0.18 5.41
N VAL A 234 14.80 1.02 6.19
CA VAL A 234 13.82 1.96 5.66
C VAL A 234 14.52 3.03 4.84
N VAL A 235 15.60 3.65 5.36
CA VAL A 235 16.35 4.70 4.65
C VAL A 235 16.88 4.20 3.31
N GLU A 236 17.40 2.98 3.24
CA GLU A 236 17.81 2.33 1.98
C GLU A 236 16.64 2.19 1.00
N SER A 237 15.48 1.74 1.47
CA SER A 237 14.26 1.69 0.66
C SER A 237 13.83 3.07 0.16
N LEU A 238 13.97 4.13 0.96
CA LEU A 238 13.68 5.49 0.54
C LEU A 238 14.62 5.96 -0.57
N VAL A 239 15.91 5.73 -0.39
CA VAL A 239 16.95 6.07 -1.38
C VAL A 239 16.68 5.35 -2.70
N ARG A 240 16.33 4.06 -2.66
CA ARG A 240 15.92 3.30 -3.84
C ARG A 240 14.71 3.92 -4.54
N ILE A 241 13.66 4.30 -3.80
CA ILE A 241 12.47 4.95 -4.37
C ILE A 241 12.81 6.29 -5.03
N LEU A 242 13.71 7.08 -4.44
CA LEU A 242 14.12 8.37 -5.02
C LEU A 242 14.99 8.22 -6.28
N LEU A 243 15.74 7.11 -6.40
CA LEU A 243 16.61 6.83 -7.55
C LEU A 243 15.89 6.12 -8.70
N GLU A 244 15.02 5.17 -8.37
CA GLU A 244 14.48 4.18 -9.31
C GLU A 244 12.95 4.20 -9.40
N GLY A 245 12.28 4.85 -8.44
CA GLY A 245 10.82 4.88 -8.36
C GLY A 245 10.19 5.83 -9.38
N GLU A 246 8.87 5.72 -9.50
CA GLU A 246 8.09 6.64 -10.33
C GLU A 246 8.11 8.05 -9.73
N HIS A 247 8.03 9.07 -10.58
CA HIS A 247 8.14 10.48 -10.15
C HIS A 247 7.12 10.83 -9.05
N PHE A 248 5.90 10.31 -9.14
CA PHE A 248 4.86 10.49 -8.13
C PHE A 248 5.26 9.91 -6.76
N GLN A 249 5.89 8.73 -6.73
CA GLN A 249 6.31 8.10 -5.48
C GLN A 249 7.45 8.87 -4.81
N ALA A 250 8.42 9.34 -5.60
CA ALA A 250 9.50 10.19 -5.10
C ALA A 250 8.95 11.52 -4.56
N TYR A 251 7.98 12.13 -5.26
CA TYR A 251 7.27 13.32 -4.80
C TYR A 251 6.55 13.06 -3.46
N LEU A 252 5.76 11.99 -3.39
CA LEU A 252 4.97 11.63 -2.22
C LEU A 252 5.89 11.37 -1.02
N LEU A 253 6.95 10.59 -1.20
CA LEU A 253 7.94 10.30 -0.17
C LEU A 253 8.49 11.59 0.46
N LEU A 254 9.02 12.51 -0.35
CA LEU A 254 9.59 13.76 0.15
C LEU A 254 8.54 14.63 0.84
N LYS A 255 7.27 14.56 0.44
CA LYS A 255 6.18 15.27 1.12
C LYS A 255 5.78 14.62 2.44
N SER A 256 5.85 13.30 2.54
CA SER A 256 5.43 12.56 3.73
C SER A 256 6.48 12.52 4.84
N LEU A 257 7.76 12.77 4.55
CA LEU A 257 8.79 12.84 5.60
C LEU A 257 8.48 13.96 6.61
N SER A 258 8.57 13.66 7.90
CA SER A 258 8.30 14.62 8.97
C SER A 258 9.54 15.44 9.34
N ILE A 259 9.32 16.62 9.93
CA ILE A 259 10.39 17.46 10.49
C ILE A 259 11.22 16.69 11.53
N LYS A 260 10.57 15.86 12.36
CA LYS A 260 11.24 15.03 13.37
C LYS A 260 12.21 14.02 12.73
N GLN A 261 11.79 13.36 11.65
CA GLN A 261 12.67 12.42 10.93
C GLN A 261 13.88 13.12 10.32
N LEU A 262 13.72 14.38 9.90
CA LEU A 262 14.81 15.21 9.40
C LEU A 262 15.82 15.63 10.48
N GLU A 263 15.59 15.38 11.77
CA GLU A 263 16.63 15.52 12.80
C GLU A 263 17.75 14.48 12.66
N SER A 264 17.50 13.39 11.92
CA SER A 264 18.48 12.32 11.70
C SER A 264 19.60 12.76 10.76
N GLU A 265 20.83 12.75 11.27
CA GLU A 265 22.06 12.95 10.50
C GLU A 265 22.15 11.98 9.32
N HIS A 266 21.84 10.71 9.58
CA HIS A 266 21.90 9.64 8.59
C HIS A 266 20.94 9.91 7.42
N LEU A 267 19.69 10.30 7.70
CA LEU A 267 18.72 10.62 6.65
C LEU A 267 19.14 11.85 5.86
N GLN A 268 19.60 12.92 6.53
CA GLN A 268 20.06 14.12 5.83
C GLN A 268 21.22 13.83 4.88
N LEU A 269 22.20 13.02 5.31
CA LEU A 269 23.32 12.59 4.48
C LEU A 269 22.87 11.79 3.27
N HIS A 270 21.95 10.84 3.45
CA HIS A 270 21.42 10.05 2.34
C HIS A 270 20.67 10.91 1.33
N LEU A 271 19.80 11.81 1.79
CA LEU A 271 19.12 12.78 0.93
C LEU A 271 20.13 13.66 0.18
N PHE A 272 21.12 14.22 0.88
CA PHE A 272 22.14 15.05 0.25
C PHE A 272 22.99 14.27 -0.77
N SER A 273 23.26 12.99 -0.53
CA SER A 273 24.06 12.15 -1.43
C SER A 273 23.40 11.91 -2.80
N LEU A 274 22.11 12.23 -2.93
CA LEU A 274 21.33 12.10 -4.16
C LEU A 274 21.44 13.32 -5.08
N ILE A 275 22.01 14.44 -4.62
CA ILE A 275 22.25 15.61 -5.46
C ILE A 275 23.16 15.20 -6.64
N GLY A 276 22.71 15.49 -7.85
CA GLY A 276 23.34 15.10 -9.12
C GLY A 276 23.06 13.67 -9.58
N LYS A 277 22.28 12.88 -8.83
CA LYS A 277 21.93 11.48 -9.17
C LYS A 277 20.46 11.27 -9.51
N VAL A 278 19.60 12.19 -9.12
CA VAL A 278 18.16 12.17 -9.42
C VAL A 278 17.82 13.25 -10.45
N ASP A 279 16.60 13.22 -10.98
CA ASP A 279 16.15 14.27 -11.89
C ASP A 279 16.07 15.64 -11.20
N PHE A 280 16.11 16.71 -12.00
CA PHE A 280 16.16 18.08 -11.50
C PHE A 280 14.97 18.45 -10.59
N SER A 281 13.76 17.91 -10.84
CA SER A 281 12.59 18.20 -10.03
C SER A 281 12.71 17.57 -8.64
N ILE A 282 13.08 16.29 -8.57
CA ILE A 282 13.31 15.59 -7.29
C ILE A 282 14.49 16.19 -6.54
N GLU A 283 15.59 16.51 -7.22
CA GLU A 283 16.74 17.19 -6.61
C GLU A 283 16.32 18.52 -5.94
N ASN A 284 15.47 19.29 -6.62
CA ASN A 284 14.96 20.53 -6.06
C ASN A 284 14.14 20.30 -4.80
N MET A 285 13.29 19.28 -4.80
CA MET A 285 12.50 18.90 -3.65
C MET A 285 13.37 18.41 -2.49
N ILE A 286 14.49 17.73 -2.76
CA ILE A 286 15.46 17.34 -1.74
C ILE A 286 16.04 18.57 -1.04
N PHE A 287 16.46 19.59 -1.81
CA PHE A 287 16.93 20.85 -1.21
C PHE A 287 15.84 21.51 -0.36
N ASP A 288 14.62 21.60 -0.88
CA ASP A 288 13.49 22.18 -0.15
C ASP A 288 13.20 21.37 1.12
N LYS A 289 13.35 20.05 1.08
CA LYS A 289 13.13 19.19 2.23
C LYS A 289 14.22 19.34 3.29
N LEU A 290 15.48 19.49 2.89
CA LEU A 290 16.58 19.79 3.82
C LEU A 290 16.47 21.18 4.44
N VAL A 291 15.78 22.13 3.78
CA VAL A 291 15.43 23.43 4.39
C VAL A 291 14.43 23.26 5.54
N GLU A 292 13.51 22.29 5.47
CA GLU A 292 12.53 22.01 6.55
C GLU A 292 13.15 21.38 7.81
N ALA A 293 14.38 20.87 7.73
CA ALA A 293 15.05 20.24 8.88
C ALA A 293 15.22 21.25 10.03
N PRO A 294 15.09 20.86 11.32
CA PRO A 294 15.29 21.79 12.43
C PRO A 294 16.71 22.38 12.50
N GLN A 295 17.68 21.60 12.03
CA GLN A 295 19.08 21.97 11.91
C GLN A 295 19.72 21.15 10.79
N LEU A 296 20.71 21.72 10.11
CA LEU A 296 21.53 20.98 9.15
C LEU A 296 22.76 20.40 9.84
N HIS A 297 22.97 19.09 9.72
CA HIS A 297 24.12 18.43 10.34
C HIS A 297 25.43 18.79 9.65
N GLY A 298 26.50 18.92 10.44
CA GLY A 298 27.84 19.29 9.95
C GLY A 298 28.38 18.30 8.90
N SER A 299 28.03 17.02 9.01
CA SER A 299 28.43 16.00 8.04
C SER A 299 27.87 16.24 6.64
N VAL A 300 26.70 16.89 6.49
CA VAL A 300 26.19 17.33 5.19
C VAL A 300 27.10 18.41 4.59
N VAL A 301 27.63 19.29 5.44
CA VAL A 301 28.61 20.31 5.05
C VAL A 301 29.90 19.67 4.57
N ASP A 302 30.43 18.76 5.37
CA ASP A 302 31.66 18.04 5.06
C ASP A 302 31.53 17.21 3.78
N ALA A 303 30.38 16.57 3.55
CA ALA A 303 30.06 15.82 2.35
C ALA A 303 29.94 16.70 1.09
N SER A 304 29.62 17.98 1.24
CA SER A 304 29.50 18.92 0.12
C SER A 304 30.85 19.41 -0.42
N ILE A 305 31.84 19.58 0.46
CA ILE A 305 33.17 20.13 0.12
C ILE A 305 33.82 19.40 -1.07
N PRO A 306 33.93 18.04 -1.08
CA PRO A 306 34.61 17.34 -2.16
C PRO A 306 33.87 17.41 -3.50
N ILE A 307 32.57 17.73 -3.51
CA ILE A 307 31.76 17.79 -4.74
C ILE A 307 31.53 19.21 -5.25
N LEU A 308 31.98 20.24 -4.53
CA LEU A 308 31.74 21.66 -4.86
C LEU A 308 32.07 22.03 -6.31
N THR A 309 33.21 21.55 -6.83
CA THR A 309 33.64 21.84 -8.20
C THR A 309 32.86 21.10 -9.27
N ALA A 310 32.14 20.04 -8.89
CA ALA A 310 31.28 19.25 -9.78
C ALA A 310 29.84 19.78 -9.84
N LEU A 311 29.44 20.65 -8.91
CA LEU A 311 28.10 21.23 -8.91
C LEU A 311 27.89 22.18 -10.08
N SER A 312 26.74 22.06 -10.74
CA SER A 312 26.27 23.08 -11.68
C SER A 312 26.01 24.40 -10.96
N GLY A 313 25.97 25.51 -11.71
CA GLY A 313 25.64 26.82 -11.14
C GLY A 313 24.29 26.85 -10.40
N SER A 314 23.29 26.12 -10.91
CA SER A 314 21.97 26.00 -10.25
C SER A 314 22.08 25.27 -8.90
N GLN A 315 22.77 24.12 -8.88
CA GLN A 315 23.00 23.33 -7.68
C GLN A 315 23.80 24.12 -6.63
N LEU A 316 24.89 24.79 -7.04
CA LEU A 316 25.68 25.62 -6.14
C LEU A 316 24.83 26.76 -5.55
N GLY A 317 24.02 27.44 -6.38
CA GLY A 317 23.10 28.47 -5.90
C GLY A 317 22.08 27.95 -4.87
N LYS A 318 21.59 26.71 -5.02
CA LYS A 318 20.69 26.06 -4.05
C LYS A 318 21.41 25.66 -2.76
N LEU A 319 22.61 25.11 -2.87
CA LEU A 319 23.45 24.78 -1.72
C LEU A 319 23.73 26.01 -0.85
N LEU A 320 24.13 27.13 -1.48
CA LEU A 320 24.39 28.38 -0.76
C LEU A 320 23.12 28.92 -0.07
N LYS A 321 21.95 28.76 -0.68
CA LYS A 321 20.66 29.13 -0.07
C LYS A 321 20.34 28.25 1.14
N LEU A 322 20.50 26.93 1.01
CA LEU A 322 20.33 25.98 2.10
C LEU A 322 21.24 26.35 3.28
N TYR A 323 22.52 26.62 3.03
CA TYR A 323 23.48 26.94 4.09
C TYR A 323 23.25 28.32 4.69
N SER A 324 22.77 29.28 3.90
CA SER A 324 22.34 30.58 4.40
C SER A 324 21.10 30.48 5.30
N HIS A 325 20.17 29.55 5.00
CA HIS A 325 18.96 29.33 5.79
C HIS A 325 19.30 28.75 7.16
N HIS A 326 20.17 27.74 7.18
CA HIS A 326 20.63 27.07 8.41
C HIS A 326 21.78 27.79 9.13
N GLU A 327 22.14 29.00 8.68
CA GLU A 327 23.22 29.82 9.24
C GLU A 327 24.54 29.04 9.40
N VAL A 328 24.86 28.18 8.42
CA VAL A 328 26.04 27.32 8.46
C VAL A 328 27.30 28.18 8.44
N LYS A 329 28.18 27.96 9.43
CA LYS A 329 29.51 28.55 9.53
C LYS A 329 30.56 27.44 9.50
N ASN A 330 31.21 27.26 8.35
CA ASN A 330 32.27 26.27 8.17
C ASN A 330 33.48 26.90 7.44
N PRO A 331 34.64 27.08 8.13
CA PRO A 331 35.83 27.68 7.54
C PRO A 331 36.40 26.92 6.33
N GLU A 332 36.36 25.59 6.36
CA GLU A 332 36.88 24.74 5.28
C GLU A 332 36.04 24.89 4.01
N PHE A 333 34.71 24.87 4.16
CA PHE A 333 33.77 25.16 3.08
C PHE A 333 33.99 26.56 2.49
N ASN A 334 34.13 27.58 3.34
CA ASN A 334 34.38 28.95 2.89
C ASN A 334 35.73 29.08 2.17
N GLN A 335 36.75 28.36 2.60
CA GLN A 335 38.04 28.31 1.92
C GLN A 335 37.93 27.60 0.56
N ALA A 336 37.20 26.49 0.47
CA ALA A 336 36.97 25.78 -0.78
C ALA A 336 36.24 26.68 -1.80
N LEU A 337 35.20 27.42 -1.37
CA LEU A 337 34.52 28.39 -2.22
C LEU A 337 35.45 29.51 -2.73
N LYS A 338 36.32 30.05 -1.88
CA LYS A 338 37.31 31.07 -2.29
C LYS A 338 38.26 30.55 -3.37
N GLN A 339 38.66 29.28 -3.29
CA GLN A 339 39.55 28.66 -4.29
C GLN A 339 38.89 28.45 -5.65
N MET A 340 37.55 28.45 -5.71
CA MET A 340 36.81 28.36 -6.97
C MET A 340 36.74 29.69 -7.74
N VAL A 341 37.06 30.82 -7.11
CA VAL A 341 37.04 32.15 -7.75
C VAL A 341 38.36 32.36 -8.53
N PRO A 342 38.32 32.80 -9.81
CA PRO A 342 37.15 33.27 -10.56
C PRO A 342 36.29 32.13 -11.13
N ILE A 343 34.97 32.33 -11.09
CA ILE A 343 33.99 31.38 -11.64
C ILE A 343 33.50 31.90 -12.99
N GLU A 344 33.51 31.06 -14.03
CA GLU A 344 33.14 31.45 -15.40
C GLU A 344 31.74 32.11 -15.49
N ASN A 345 30.78 31.62 -14.70
CA ASN A 345 29.45 32.19 -14.61
C ASN A 345 29.40 33.37 -13.63
N SER A 346 29.40 34.60 -14.14
CA SER A 346 29.34 35.85 -13.36
C SER A 346 28.11 36.01 -12.44
N PHE A 347 27.00 35.33 -12.73
CA PHE A 347 25.84 35.33 -11.82
C PHE A 347 26.10 34.46 -10.60
N ILE A 348 26.75 33.31 -10.78
CA ILE A 348 27.12 32.40 -9.69
C ILE A 348 28.27 32.95 -8.88
N GLU A 349 29.28 33.54 -9.53
CA GLU A 349 30.38 34.23 -8.85
C GLU A 349 29.86 35.29 -7.88
N ARG A 350 28.88 36.11 -8.31
CA ARG A 350 28.24 37.10 -7.43
C ARG A 350 27.50 36.49 -6.24
N GLN A 351 26.88 35.32 -6.41
CA GLN A 351 26.23 34.62 -5.28
C GLN A 351 27.27 34.08 -4.28
N VAL A 352 28.37 33.50 -4.77
CA VAL A 352 29.47 33.00 -3.93
C VAL A 352 30.10 34.15 -3.15
N LEU A 353 30.44 35.26 -3.80
CA LEU A 353 31.01 36.43 -3.12
C LEU A 353 30.06 36.99 -2.07
N LYS A 354 28.77 37.18 -2.41
CA LYS A 354 27.76 37.64 -1.45
C LYS A 354 27.63 36.70 -0.24
N PHE A 355 27.71 35.39 -0.46
CA PHE A 355 27.69 34.42 0.63
C PHE A 355 28.92 34.58 1.53
N LEU A 356 30.12 34.64 0.95
CA LEU A 356 31.38 34.80 1.69
C LEU A 356 31.44 36.13 2.47
N ASP A 357 30.94 37.22 1.91
CA ASP A 357 30.90 38.52 2.59
C ASP A 357 30.01 38.47 3.83
N LYS A 358 28.81 37.88 3.72
CA LYS A 358 27.89 37.68 4.86
C LYS A 358 28.50 36.81 5.97
N GLN A 359 29.31 35.82 5.60
CA GLN A 359 30.02 34.96 6.56
C GLN A 359 31.11 35.74 7.32
N ALA A 360 31.77 36.70 6.66
CA ALA A 360 32.76 37.55 7.31
C ALA A 360 32.13 38.53 8.32
N GLU A 361 31.00 39.15 7.97
CA GLU A 361 30.27 40.11 8.84
C GLU A 361 29.73 39.48 10.14
N THR A 362 29.54 38.16 10.16
CA THR A 362 28.97 37.43 11.31
C THR A 362 30.03 36.71 12.16
N SER A 363 31.31 36.94 11.85
CA SER A 363 32.46 36.38 12.58
C SER A 363 33.14 37.40 13.51
N ASP A 364 32.74 38.66 13.43
CA ASP A 364 33.03 39.76 14.38
C ASP A 364 31.89 39.90 15.40
#